data_AF-A0A8H2M4F0-F1
#
_entry.id   AF-A0A8H2M4F0-F1
#
_cell.length_a   1.000
_cell.length_b   1.000
_cell.length_c   1.000
_cell.angle_alpha   90.00
_cell.angle_beta   90.00
_cell.angle_gamma   90.00
#
_symmetry.space_group_name_H-M   'P 1'
#
loop_
_entity.id
_entity.type
_entity.pdbx_description
1 polymer ?
#
loop_
_entity_poly.entity_id
_entity_poly.type
_entity_poly.pdbx_seq_one_letter_code
_entity_poly.pdbx_strand_id
1 'polypeptide(L)'
;MSSAFKFLEDFKEKEQSSLDQAIGQRKYIEDRIDLVQKKIDDIDKKIALYSNVVLLLQKTATYARTQAKAQVEDMVTKCLQYVFEKDIEFVIDFQELRNNPSAEFYISSIFDEEKILTDPQSAHGGGVVDVLSLALRTAFLELQDPPFEGPLILDEPGKHVSSDYIFNLGEFIQQSTISFGRQVIMVTHNNHLAQMGDCTYLVDIRNGKSIVKLKEEDQAEAKSSLTNMVSE
;
A
#
# COMPACT_ATOMS: atom_id res chain seq x y z
N MET A 1 -65.19 72.69 -15.69
CA MET A 1 -64.27 72.13 -16.70
C MET A 1 -62.86 71.83 -16.18
N SER A 2 -62.36 72.54 -15.16
CA SER A 2 -61.00 72.34 -14.62
C SER A 2 -60.78 71.03 -13.83
N SER A 3 -61.76 70.52 -13.06
CA SER A 3 -61.54 69.34 -12.19
C SER A 3 -61.53 67.99 -12.91
N ALA A 4 -62.35 67.82 -13.95
CA ALA A 4 -62.41 66.56 -14.71
C ALA A 4 -61.14 66.34 -15.57
N PHE A 5 -60.56 67.43 -16.08
CA PHE A 5 -59.30 67.38 -16.82
C PHE A 5 -58.13 67.04 -15.90
N LYS A 6 -58.10 67.65 -14.72
CA LYS A 6 -57.10 67.35 -13.68
C LYS A 6 -57.19 65.91 -13.18
N PHE A 7 -58.41 65.38 -13.00
CA PHE A 7 -58.62 63.97 -12.67
C PHE A 7 -58.08 63.01 -13.74
N LEU A 8 -58.24 63.34 -15.02
CA LEU A 8 -57.70 62.53 -16.12
C LEU A 8 -56.17 62.58 -16.20
N GLU A 9 -55.55 63.73 -15.92
CA GLU A 9 -54.09 63.85 -15.79
C GLU A 9 -53.56 63.03 -14.61
N ASP A 10 -54.15 63.19 -13.41
CA ASP A 10 -53.76 62.44 -12.22
C ASP A 10 -53.93 60.92 -12.42
N PHE A 11 -55.01 60.50 -13.09
CA PHE A 11 -55.26 59.09 -13.42
C PHE A 11 -54.21 58.57 -14.41
N LYS A 12 -53.88 59.34 -15.45
CA LYS A 12 -52.87 58.98 -16.45
C LYS A 12 -51.48 58.86 -15.82
N GLU A 13 -51.08 59.78 -14.96
CA GLU A 13 -49.80 59.71 -14.24
C GLU A 13 -49.73 58.47 -13.34
N LYS A 14 -50.82 58.16 -12.62
CA LYS A 14 -50.90 56.99 -11.75
C LYS A 14 -50.79 55.68 -12.53
N GLU A 15 -51.50 55.57 -13.66
CA GLU A 15 -51.42 54.40 -14.54
C GLU A 15 -50.04 54.28 -15.21
N GLN A 16 -49.42 55.39 -15.64
CA GLN A 16 -48.03 55.38 -16.15
C GLN A 16 -47.04 54.92 -15.08
N SER A 17 -47.14 55.42 -13.85
CA SER A 17 -46.29 54.98 -12.75
C SER A 17 -46.46 53.50 -12.42
N SER A 18 -47.70 52.98 -12.49
CA SER A 18 -47.99 51.56 -12.31
C SER A 18 -47.38 50.71 -13.42
N LEU A 19 -47.49 51.16 -14.68
CA LEU A 19 -46.91 50.52 -15.84
C LEU A 19 -45.38 50.48 -15.77
N ASP A 20 -44.74 51.58 -15.39
CA ASP A 20 -43.28 51.67 -15.24
C ASP A 20 -42.76 50.75 -14.12
N GLN A 21 -43.49 50.64 -13.00
CA GLN A 21 -43.19 49.68 -11.95
C GLN A 21 -43.30 48.23 -12.45
N ALA A 22 -44.35 47.89 -13.20
CA ALA A 22 -44.53 46.55 -13.76
C ALA A 22 -43.44 46.20 -14.78
N ILE A 23 -43.02 47.15 -15.63
CA ILE A 23 -41.90 46.98 -16.57
C ILE A 23 -40.59 46.73 -15.81
N GLY A 24 -40.32 47.49 -14.75
CA GLY A 24 -39.14 47.31 -13.90
C GLY A 24 -39.11 45.93 -13.23
N GLN A 25 -40.25 45.48 -12.68
CA GLN A 25 -40.38 44.13 -12.12
C GLN A 25 -40.16 43.05 -13.17
N ARG A 26 -40.73 43.20 -14.36
CA ARG A 26 -40.54 42.25 -15.46
C ARG A 26 -39.06 42.14 -15.83
N LYS A 27 -38.37 43.27 -16.03
CA LYS A 27 -36.94 43.29 -16.35
C LYS A 27 -36.09 42.64 -15.26
N TYR A 28 -36.38 42.92 -13.99
CA TYR A 28 -35.69 42.26 -12.87
C TYR A 28 -35.88 40.75 -12.86
N ILE A 29 -37.08 40.26 -13.18
CA ILE A 29 -37.37 38.82 -13.28
C ILE A 29 -36.65 38.22 -14.49
N GLU A 30 -36.65 38.89 -15.64
CA GLU A 30 -35.91 38.49 -16.85
C GLU A 30 -34.41 38.35 -16.56
N ASP A 31 -33.77 39.38 -15.97
CA ASP A 31 -32.36 39.36 -15.58
C ASP A 31 -32.05 38.22 -14.59
N ARG A 32 -32.99 37.92 -13.67
CA ARG A 32 -32.86 36.80 -12.73
C ARG A 32 -32.98 35.44 -13.42
N ILE A 33 -33.88 35.29 -14.39
CA ILE A 33 -34.02 34.05 -15.16
C ILE A 33 -32.71 33.78 -15.89
N ASP A 34 -32.15 34.78 -16.57
CA ASP A 34 -30.87 34.66 -17.29
C ASP A 34 -29.72 34.30 -16.35
N LEU A 35 -29.66 34.92 -15.16
CA LEU A 35 -28.66 34.61 -14.15
C LEU A 35 -28.79 33.18 -13.64
N VAL A 36 -30.01 32.72 -13.37
CA VAL A 36 -30.27 31.35 -12.88
C VAL A 36 -29.96 30.33 -13.98
N GLN A 37 -30.32 30.61 -15.23
CA GLN A 37 -30.01 29.73 -16.35
C GLN A 37 -28.50 29.54 -16.52
N LYS A 38 -27.72 30.62 -16.47
CA LYS A 38 -26.24 30.53 -16.49
C LYS A 38 -25.70 29.69 -15.34
N LYS A 39 -26.29 29.79 -14.15
CA LYS A 39 -25.89 28.97 -13.00
C LYS A 39 -26.22 27.49 -13.21
N ILE A 40 -27.37 27.17 -13.80
CA ILE A 40 -27.75 25.80 -14.16
C ILE A 40 -26.71 25.23 -15.14
N ASP A 41 -26.42 25.97 -16.22
CA ASP A 41 -25.46 25.53 -17.24
C ASP A 41 -24.05 25.30 -16.64
N ASP A 42 -23.61 26.15 -15.70
CA ASP A 42 -22.34 25.97 -15.01
C ASP A 42 -22.33 24.78 -14.04
N ILE A 43 -23.45 24.52 -13.36
CA ILE A 43 -23.62 23.36 -12.49
C ILE A 43 -23.59 22.08 -13.34
N ASP A 44 -24.26 22.05 -14.48
CA ASP A 44 -24.28 20.89 -15.38
C ASP A 44 -22.89 20.57 -15.93
N LYS A 45 -22.10 21.60 -16.30
CA LYS A 45 -20.69 21.42 -16.67
C LYS A 45 -19.86 20.83 -15.52
N LYS A 46 -20.08 21.28 -14.29
CA LYS A 46 -19.39 20.73 -13.11
C LYS A 46 -19.79 19.29 -12.81
N ILE A 47 -21.07 18.95 -12.95
CA ILE A 47 -21.54 17.57 -12.80
C ILE A 47 -20.84 16.67 -13.81
N ALA A 48 -20.83 17.05 -15.09
CA ALA A 48 -20.15 16.29 -16.14
C ALA A 48 -18.65 16.11 -15.85
N LEU A 49 -17.97 17.19 -15.40
CA LEU A 49 -16.56 17.13 -15.01
C LEU A 49 -16.35 16.16 -13.84
N TYR A 50 -17.12 16.28 -12.76
CA TYR A 50 -16.96 15.44 -11.58
C TYR A 50 -17.29 13.98 -11.86
N SER A 51 -18.27 13.67 -12.71
CA SER A 51 -18.52 12.30 -13.16
C SER A 51 -17.29 11.71 -13.85
N ASN A 52 -16.62 12.48 -14.70
CA ASN A 52 -15.38 12.03 -15.35
C ASN A 52 -14.23 11.86 -14.35
N VAL A 53 -14.10 12.75 -13.37
CA VAL A 53 -13.09 12.62 -12.29
C VAL A 53 -13.32 11.37 -11.47
N VAL A 54 -14.56 11.09 -11.07
CA VAL A 54 -14.92 9.88 -10.31
C VAL A 54 -14.55 8.63 -11.12
N LEU A 55 -14.91 8.59 -12.40
CA LEU A 55 -14.57 7.47 -13.28
C LEU A 55 -13.05 7.27 -13.41
N LEU A 56 -12.29 8.36 -13.57
CA LEU A 56 -10.83 8.33 -13.65
C LEU A 56 -10.22 7.78 -12.36
N LEU A 57 -10.65 8.29 -11.20
CA LEU A 57 -10.15 7.85 -9.90
C LEU A 57 -10.49 6.37 -9.63
N GLN A 58 -11.68 5.91 -10.00
CA GLN A 58 -12.06 4.50 -9.89
C GLN A 58 -11.17 3.60 -10.75
N LYS A 59 -10.93 3.98 -12.02
CA LYS A 59 -10.04 3.23 -12.92
C LYS A 59 -8.60 3.22 -12.40
N THR A 60 -8.11 4.37 -11.91
CA THR A 60 -6.76 4.51 -11.37
C THR A 60 -6.59 3.66 -10.11
N ALA A 61 -7.56 3.67 -9.20
CA ALA A 61 -7.53 2.86 -7.98
C ALA A 61 -7.54 1.36 -8.29
N THR A 62 -8.37 0.92 -9.25
CA THR A 62 -8.37 -0.49 -9.69
C THR A 62 -7.03 -0.87 -10.32
N TYR A 63 -6.49 -0.05 -11.21
CA TYR A 63 -5.19 -0.29 -11.82
C TYR A 63 -4.07 -0.37 -10.77
N ALA A 64 -4.01 0.58 -9.84
CA ALA A 64 -3.03 0.59 -8.76
C ALA A 64 -3.10 -0.68 -7.90
N ARG A 65 -4.32 -1.13 -7.53
CA ARG A 65 -4.52 -2.39 -6.79
C ARG A 65 -4.03 -3.60 -7.58
N THR A 66 -4.31 -3.68 -8.88
CA THR A 66 -3.82 -4.77 -9.74
C THR A 66 -2.30 -4.78 -9.85
N GLN A 67 -1.67 -3.62 -9.98
CA GLN A 67 -0.20 -3.51 -10.03
C GLN A 67 0.44 -3.93 -8.70
N ALA A 68 -0.04 -3.38 -7.58
CA ALA A 68 0.46 -3.73 -6.26
C ALA A 68 0.30 -5.24 -5.97
N LYS A 69 -0.86 -5.81 -6.32
CA LYS A 69 -1.10 -7.26 -6.24
C LYS A 69 -0.05 -8.04 -7.00
N ALA A 70 0.16 -7.74 -8.28
CA ALA A 70 1.08 -8.48 -9.13
C ALA A 70 2.53 -8.41 -8.61
N GLN A 71 2.95 -7.26 -8.08
CA GLN A 71 4.28 -7.10 -7.50
C GLN A 71 4.48 -7.93 -6.22
N VAL A 72 3.48 -7.93 -5.33
CA VAL A 72 3.53 -8.76 -4.12
C VAL A 72 3.50 -10.24 -4.48
N GLU A 73 2.62 -10.66 -5.40
CA GLU A 73 2.55 -12.04 -5.89
C GLU A 73 3.88 -12.51 -6.47
N ASP A 74 4.50 -11.72 -7.34
CA ASP A 74 5.79 -12.04 -7.97
C ASP A 74 6.92 -12.16 -6.94
N MET A 75 7.05 -11.19 -6.02
CA MET A 75 8.11 -11.20 -5.01
C MET A 75 7.99 -12.37 -4.04
N VAL A 76 6.76 -12.62 -3.55
CA VAL A 76 6.51 -13.73 -2.63
C VAL A 76 6.68 -15.08 -3.34
N THR A 77 6.21 -15.20 -4.58
CA THR A 77 6.41 -16.40 -5.41
C THR A 77 7.89 -16.71 -5.57
N LYS A 78 8.71 -15.73 -5.98
CA LYS A 78 10.16 -15.91 -6.12
C LYS A 78 10.82 -16.36 -4.82
N CYS A 79 10.42 -15.79 -3.69
CA CYS A 79 10.92 -16.22 -2.38
C CYS A 79 10.57 -17.68 -2.08
N LEU A 80 9.29 -18.05 -2.24
CA LEU A 80 8.82 -19.42 -1.99
C LEU A 80 9.51 -20.44 -2.90
N GLN A 81 9.63 -20.13 -4.19
CA GLN A 81 10.31 -20.99 -5.17
C GLN A 81 11.80 -21.14 -4.86
N TYR A 82 12.46 -20.06 -4.46
CA TYR A 82 13.88 -20.09 -4.08
C TYR A 82 14.12 -20.92 -2.82
N VAL A 83 13.31 -20.74 -1.78
CA VAL A 83 13.51 -21.44 -0.50
C VAL A 83 13.15 -22.91 -0.62
N PHE A 84 12.02 -23.25 -1.23
CA PHE A 84 11.53 -24.63 -1.28
C PHE A 84 11.95 -25.41 -2.51
N GLU A 85 12.56 -24.77 -3.51
CA GLU A 85 12.96 -25.38 -4.79
C GLU A 85 11.79 -26.11 -5.48
N LYS A 86 10.59 -25.54 -5.35
CA LYS A 86 9.34 -26.07 -5.89
C LYS A 86 8.67 -25.06 -6.79
N ASP A 87 7.98 -25.56 -7.81
CA ASP A 87 7.15 -24.74 -8.69
C ASP A 87 5.80 -24.44 -8.02
N ILE A 88 5.84 -23.48 -7.10
CA ILE A 88 4.66 -22.96 -6.38
C ILE A 88 4.53 -21.46 -6.64
N GLU A 89 3.30 -20.97 -6.69
CA GLU A 89 2.99 -19.56 -6.89
C GLU A 89 2.17 -19.02 -5.71
N PHE A 90 2.44 -17.80 -5.30
CA PHE A 90 1.61 -17.09 -4.35
C PHE A 90 0.51 -16.31 -5.09
N VAL A 91 -0.73 -16.48 -4.65
CA VAL A 91 -1.90 -15.85 -5.27
C VAL A 91 -2.73 -15.14 -4.20
N ILE A 92 -3.08 -13.89 -4.46
CA ILE A 92 -3.97 -13.08 -3.64
C ILE A 92 -5.33 -13.04 -4.32
N ASP A 93 -6.39 -13.40 -3.62
CA ASP A 93 -7.76 -13.21 -4.10
C ASP A 93 -8.43 -12.07 -3.34
N PHE A 94 -8.84 -11.02 -4.06
CA PHE A 94 -9.56 -9.91 -3.44
C PHE A 94 -11.05 -10.19 -3.46
N GLN A 95 -11.65 -10.27 -2.27
CA GLN A 95 -13.08 -10.53 -2.09
C GLN A 95 -13.76 -9.34 -1.40
N GLU A 96 -15.05 -9.13 -1.66
CA GLU A 96 -15.87 -8.19 -0.90
C GLU A 96 -16.72 -8.95 0.12
N LEU A 97 -16.24 -9.02 1.36
CA LEU A 97 -16.96 -9.63 2.47
C LEU A 97 -17.76 -8.55 3.19
N ARG A 98 -19.10 -8.57 3.05
CA ARG A 98 -20.01 -7.65 3.76
C ARG A 98 -19.70 -6.15 3.55
N ASN A 99 -19.42 -5.76 2.31
CA ASN A 99 -18.96 -4.41 1.92
C ASN A 99 -17.59 -4.00 2.48
N ASN A 100 -16.83 -4.92 3.07
CA ASN A 100 -15.43 -4.69 3.40
C ASN A 100 -14.53 -5.39 2.38
N PRO A 101 -13.55 -4.68 1.80
CA PRO A 101 -12.49 -5.32 1.03
C PRO A 101 -11.74 -6.32 1.91
N SER A 102 -11.66 -7.57 1.46
CA SER A 102 -10.88 -8.65 2.05
C SER A 102 -9.87 -9.16 1.04
N ALA A 103 -8.77 -9.72 1.52
CA ALA A 103 -7.77 -10.38 0.71
C ALA A 103 -7.52 -11.77 1.30
N GLU A 104 -7.77 -12.81 0.51
CA GLU A 104 -7.46 -14.19 0.85
C GLU A 104 -6.15 -14.59 0.16
N PHE A 105 -5.35 -15.40 0.85
CA PHE A 105 -4.02 -15.80 0.42
C PHE A 105 -4.00 -17.29 0.09
N TYR A 106 -3.48 -17.62 -1.09
CA TYR A 106 -3.40 -18.98 -1.57
C TYR A 106 -1.99 -19.30 -2.08
N ILE A 107 -1.64 -20.57 -2.00
CA ILE A 107 -0.53 -21.14 -2.75
C ILE A 107 -1.13 -21.96 -3.88
N SER A 108 -0.66 -21.66 -5.08
CA SER A 108 -0.96 -22.44 -6.25
C SER A 108 0.17 -23.42 -6.56
N SER A 109 -0.19 -24.61 -6.99
CA SER A 109 0.74 -25.59 -7.54
C SER A 109 0.14 -26.25 -8.78
N ILE A 110 0.99 -26.70 -9.70
CA ILE A 110 0.56 -27.48 -10.86
C ILE A 110 0.66 -28.95 -10.50
N PHE A 111 -0.45 -29.67 -10.62
CA PHE A 111 -0.51 -31.12 -10.42
C PHE A 111 -1.29 -31.73 -11.60
N ASP A 112 -0.68 -32.66 -12.34
CA ASP A 112 -1.29 -33.30 -13.52
C ASP A 112 -1.92 -32.31 -14.52
N GLU A 113 -1.21 -31.22 -14.83
CA GLU A 113 -1.66 -30.11 -15.71
C GLU A 113 -2.81 -29.26 -15.16
N GLU A 114 -3.31 -29.53 -13.95
CA GLU A 114 -4.32 -28.73 -13.27
C GLU A 114 -3.71 -27.79 -12.22
N LYS A 115 -4.24 -26.56 -12.18
CA LYS A 115 -3.84 -25.54 -11.19
C LYS A 115 -4.66 -25.74 -9.91
N ILE A 116 -4.00 -26.19 -8.85
CA ILE A 116 -4.63 -26.39 -7.54
C ILE A 116 -4.31 -25.20 -6.64
N LEU A 117 -5.35 -24.54 -6.11
CA LEU A 117 -5.24 -23.49 -5.09
C LEU A 117 -5.46 -24.09 -3.71
N THR A 118 -4.56 -23.78 -2.79
CA THR A 118 -4.61 -24.30 -1.42
C THR A 118 -4.31 -23.19 -0.42
N ASP A 119 -5.01 -23.24 0.71
CA ASP A 119 -4.78 -22.32 1.82
C ASP A 119 -3.43 -22.66 2.50
N PRO A 120 -2.54 -21.67 2.71
CA PRO A 120 -1.22 -21.92 3.29
C PRO A 120 -1.26 -22.49 4.71
N GLN A 121 -2.22 -22.10 5.54
CA GLN A 121 -2.26 -22.49 6.95
C GLN A 121 -2.78 -23.92 7.16
N SER A 122 -3.72 -24.35 6.31
CA SER A 122 -4.41 -25.64 6.43
C SER A 122 -3.77 -26.73 5.57
N ALA A 123 -3.26 -26.40 4.39
CA ALA A 123 -2.72 -27.38 3.44
C ALA A 123 -1.20 -27.53 3.52
N HIS A 124 -0.49 -26.55 4.09
CA HIS A 124 0.96 -26.58 4.18
C HIS A 124 1.45 -26.64 5.63
N GLY A 125 2.65 -27.17 5.83
CA GLY A 125 3.30 -27.20 7.14
C GLY A 125 3.76 -25.82 7.59
N GLY A 126 4.04 -25.68 8.89
CA GLY A 126 4.47 -24.41 9.50
C GLY A 126 5.66 -23.74 8.81
N GLY A 127 6.58 -24.51 8.20
CA GLY A 127 7.71 -23.96 7.46
C GLY A 127 7.29 -23.07 6.28
N VAL A 128 6.26 -23.47 5.51
CA VAL A 128 5.75 -22.66 4.40
C VAL A 128 5.11 -21.37 4.92
N VAL A 129 4.36 -21.45 6.02
CA VAL A 129 3.72 -20.29 6.64
C VAL A 129 4.77 -19.31 7.17
N ASP A 130 5.85 -19.79 7.77
CA ASP A 130 6.96 -18.95 8.27
C ASP A 130 7.65 -18.21 7.12
N VAL A 131 7.99 -18.90 6.03
CA VAL A 131 8.63 -18.30 4.86
C VAL A 131 7.69 -17.32 4.16
N LEU A 132 6.42 -17.68 3.98
CA LEU A 132 5.40 -16.80 3.43
C LEU A 132 5.26 -15.51 4.25
N SER A 133 5.25 -15.62 5.57
CA SER A 133 5.15 -14.47 6.48
C SER A 133 6.36 -13.54 6.36
N LEU A 134 7.56 -14.10 6.24
CA LEU A 134 8.79 -13.33 6.01
C LEU A 134 8.78 -12.64 4.64
N ALA A 135 8.39 -13.37 3.59
CA ALA A 135 8.32 -12.87 2.23
C ALA A 135 7.33 -11.70 2.13
N LEU A 136 6.13 -11.86 2.69
CA LEU A 136 5.11 -10.81 2.74
C LEU A 136 5.60 -9.57 3.50
N ARG A 137 6.23 -9.75 4.66
CA ARG A 137 6.79 -8.64 5.43
C ARG A 137 7.84 -7.88 4.63
N THR A 138 8.72 -8.59 3.93
CA THR A 138 9.74 -7.99 3.06
C THR A 138 9.07 -7.26 1.90
N ALA A 139 8.10 -7.88 1.22
CA ALA A 139 7.36 -7.27 0.12
C ALA A 139 6.68 -5.96 0.53
N PHE A 140 6.03 -5.92 1.69
CA PHE A 140 5.40 -4.68 2.17
C PHE A 140 6.40 -3.58 2.54
N LEU A 141 7.60 -3.94 3.00
CA LEU A 141 8.64 -2.97 3.32
C LEU A 141 9.28 -2.37 2.07
N GLU A 142 9.50 -3.19 1.04
CA GLU A 142 10.24 -2.78 -0.16
C GLU A 142 9.35 -2.23 -1.29
N LEU A 143 8.10 -2.67 -1.39
CA LEU A 143 7.19 -2.21 -2.46
C LEU A 143 6.46 -0.90 -2.12
N GLN A 144 6.64 -0.36 -0.92
CA GLN A 144 6.01 0.89 -0.54
C GLN A 144 6.76 2.10 -1.09
N ASP A 145 6.01 3.10 -1.57
CA ASP A 145 6.51 4.42 -1.96
C ASP A 145 5.78 5.51 -1.17
N PRO A 146 6.48 6.32 -0.34
CA PRO A 146 7.92 6.27 -0.07
C PRO A 146 8.33 5.02 0.72
N PRO A 147 9.60 4.57 0.59
CA PRO A 147 10.09 3.37 1.26
C PRO A 147 10.03 3.54 2.77
N PHE A 148 9.69 2.46 3.48
CA PHE A 148 9.82 2.46 4.93
C PHE A 148 11.30 2.52 5.31
N GLU A 149 11.68 3.48 6.12
CA GLU A 149 13.02 3.58 6.67
C GLU A 149 13.21 2.63 7.87
N GLY A 150 14.46 2.28 8.15
CA GLY A 150 14.84 1.47 9.30
C GLY A 150 15.02 -0.03 9.03
N PRO A 151 15.45 -0.79 10.04
CA PRO A 151 15.84 -2.18 9.87
C PRO A 151 14.64 -3.13 9.82
N LEU A 152 14.82 -4.27 9.17
CA LEU A 152 13.95 -5.44 9.32
C LEU A 152 14.39 -6.23 10.56
N ILE A 153 13.54 -6.26 11.58
CA ILE A 153 13.80 -7.02 12.81
C ILE A 153 13.11 -8.39 12.71
N LEU A 154 13.88 -9.46 12.88
CA LEU A 154 13.43 -10.85 12.82
C LEU A 154 13.72 -11.53 14.17
N ASP A 155 12.68 -12.07 14.79
CA ASP A 155 12.81 -12.86 16.02
C ASP A 155 12.48 -14.32 15.72
N GLU A 156 13.50 -15.17 15.75
CA GLU A 156 13.47 -16.60 15.40
C GLU A 156 12.80 -16.90 14.04
N PRO A 157 13.29 -16.30 12.94
CA PRO A 157 12.72 -16.57 11.62
C PRO A 157 12.94 -18.03 11.22
N GLY A 158 11.95 -18.60 10.52
CA GLY A 158 12.05 -19.96 9.98
C GLY A 158 12.06 -21.06 11.04
N LYS A 159 11.51 -20.83 12.23
CA LYS A 159 11.45 -21.81 13.33
C LYS A 159 10.87 -23.17 12.91
N HIS A 160 9.91 -23.18 11.99
CA HIS A 160 9.27 -24.40 11.49
C HIS A 160 9.86 -24.89 10.17
N VAL A 161 10.90 -24.25 9.66
CA VAL A 161 11.58 -24.62 8.42
C VAL A 161 12.59 -25.73 8.73
N SER A 162 12.56 -26.80 7.93
CA SER A 162 13.48 -27.93 8.12
C SER A 162 14.92 -27.53 7.84
N SER A 163 15.87 -28.31 8.37
CA SER A 163 17.31 -28.12 8.12
C SER A 163 17.68 -28.09 6.64
N ASP A 164 16.89 -28.77 5.79
CA ASP A 164 17.15 -28.86 4.36
C ASP A 164 16.89 -27.51 3.65
N TYR A 165 15.94 -26.72 4.14
CA TYR A 165 15.57 -25.43 3.55
C TYR A 165 16.09 -24.22 4.33
N ILE A 166 16.62 -24.42 5.54
CA ILE A 166 17.08 -23.30 6.37
C ILE A 166 18.26 -22.56 5.74
N PHE A 167 19.11 -23.28 4.99
CA PHE A 167 20.21 -22.68 4.25
C PHE A 167 19.68 -21.74 3.16
N ASN A 168 18.74 -22.21 2.35
CA ASN A 168 18.11 -21.41 1.29
C ASN A 168 17.35 -20.19 1.88
N LEU A 169 16.71 -20.35 3.04
CA LEU A 169 16.08 -19.23 3.74
C LEU A 169 17.10 -18.15 4.14
N GLY A 170 18.23 -18.56 4.71
CA GLY A 170 19.25 -17.62 5.14
C GLY A 170 19.97 -16.92 3.98
N GLU A 171 20.26 -17.64 2.89
CA GLU A 171 20.74 -17.06 1.62
C GLU A 171 19.74 -16.03 1.10
N PHE A 172 18.44 -16.35 1.11
CA PHE A 172 17.40 -15.42 0.68
C PHE A 172 17.39 -14.13 1.51
N ILE A 173 17.52 -14.22 2.84
CA ILE A 173 17.59 -13.07 3.74
C ILE A 173 18.83 -12.21 3.42
N GLN A 174 19.98 -12.84 3.22
CA GLN A 174 21.22 -12.14 2.87
C GLN A 174 21.11 -11.43 1.52
N GLN A 175 20.63 -12.12 0.49
CA GLN A 175 20.45 -11.54 -0.85
C GLN A 175 19.42 -10.41 -0.85
N SER A 176 18.36 -10.51 -0.05
CA SER A 176 17.37 -9.44 0.12
C SER A 176 18.02 -8.20 0.75
N THR A 177 18.82 -8.38 1.80
CA THR A 177 19.57 -7.30 2.47
C THR A 177 20.47 -6.56 1.48
N ILE A 178 21.22 -7.30 0.65
CA ILE A 178 22.11 -6.73 -0.37
C ILE A 178 21.33 -5.99 -1.46
N SER A 179 20.26 -6.60 -1.97
CA SER A 179 19.49 -6.07 -3.10
C SER A 179 18.74 -4.79 -2.74
N PHE A 180 18.16 -4.73 -1.55
CA PHE A 180 17.36 -3.59 -1.09
C PHE A 180 18.15 -2.58 -0.24
N GLY A 181 19.37 -2.93 0.16
CA GLY A 181 20.20 -2.09 1.04
C GLY A 181 19.59 -1.90 2.43
N ARG A 182 18.71 -2.81 2.88
CA ARG A 182 18.04 -2.73 4.17
C ARG A 182 18.81 -3.53 5.22
N GLN A 183 19.10 -2.91 6.35
CA GLN A 183 19.68 -3.61 7.50
C GLN A 183 18.71 -4.65 8.06
N VAL A 184 19.20 -5.87 8.31
CA VAL A 184 18.47 -6.92 9.02
C VAL A 184 19.07 -7.12 10.41
N ILE A 185 18.21 -7.15 11.44
CA ILE A 185 18.59 -7.52 12.81
C ILE A 185 17.84 -8.81 13.15
N MET A 186 18.58 -9.89 13.34
CA MET A 186 18.02 -11.22 13.51
C MET A 186 18.42 -11.81 14.87
N VAL A 187 17.43 -12.25 15.64
CA VAL A 187 17.62 -13.06 16.84
C VAL A 187 17.33 -14.51 16.47
N THR A 188 18.30 -15.40 16.66
CA THR A 188 18.09 -16.83 16.41
C THR A 188 19.02 -17.72 17.23
N HIS A 189 18.55 -18.90 17.57
CA HIS A 189 19.37 -20.01 18.07
C HIS A 189 19.86 -20.95 16.96
N ASN A 190 19.48 -20.71 15.70
CA ASN A 190 19.91 -21.52 14.56
C ASN A 190 21.33 -21.10 14.11
N ASN A 191 22.29 -22.01 14.28
CA ASN A 191 23.69 -21.73 13.94
C ASN A 191 23.91 -21.41 12.46
N HIS A 192 23.13 -21.98 11.54
CA HIS A 192 23.27 -21.70 10.11
C HIS A 192 22.85 -20.26 9.79
N LEU A 193 21.69 -19.84 10.29
CA LEU A 193 21.23 -18.46 10.13
C LEU A 193 22.16 -17.46 10.81
N ALA A 194 22.66 -17.78 12.01
CA ALA A 194 23.61 -16.93 12.72
C ALA A 194 24.92 -16.74 11.92
N GLN A 195 25.42 -17.77 11.24
CA GLN A 195 26.66 -17.70 10.44
C GLN A 195 26.54 -16.85 9.17
N MET A 196 25.34 -16.51 8.74
CA MET A 196 25.10 -15.72 7.52
C MET A 196 25.10 -14.21 7.75
N GLY A 197 25.06 -13.77 9.01
CA GLY A 197 25.11 -12.35 9.35
C GLY A 197 26.51 -11.78 9.21
N ASP A 198 26.62 -10.54 8.74
CA ASP A 198 27.90 -9.80 8.67
C ASP A 198 28.53 -9.57 10.06
N CYS A 199 27.71 -9.58 11.11
CA CYS A 199 28.13 -9.44 12.50
C CYS A 199 27.25 -10.27 13.42
N THR A 200 27.86 -11.17 14.20
CA THR A 200 27.17 -12.10 15.08
C THR A 200 27.49 -11.82 16.54
N TYR A 201 26.45 -11.55 17.33
CA TYR A 201 26.53 -11.40 18.78
C TYR A 201 25.97 -12.64 19.47
N LEU A 202 26.81 -13.28 20.29
CA LEU A 202 26.43 -14.39 21.15
C LEU A 202 25.96 -13.84 22.50
N VAL A 203 24.80 -14.30 22.95
CA VAL A 203 24.20 -13.90 24.23
C VAL A 203 24.13 -15.10 25.16
N ASP A 204 24.89 -15.07 26.26
CA ASP A 204 24.93 -16.10 27.29
C ASP A 204 24.33 -15.57 28.61
N ILE A 205 23.74 -16.44 29.43
CA ILE A 205 23.38 -16.11 30.82
C ILE A 205 24.44 -16.64 31.78
N ARG A 206 25.04 -15.76 32.59
CA ARG A 206 25.94 -16.16 33.70
C ARG A 206 25.51 -15.47 34.99
N ASN A 207 25.29 -16.26 36.04
CA ASN A 207 24.84 -15.76 37.35
C ASN A 207 23.59 -14.84 37.27
N GLY A 208 22.63 -15.19 36.40
CA GLY A 208 21.40 -14.42 36.19
C GLY A 208 21.57 -13.10 35.43
N LYS A 209 22.75 -12.84 34.84
CA LYS A 209 23.01 -11.66 33.98
C LYS A 209 23.30 -12.10 32.56
N SER A 210 22.67 -11.43 31.59
CA SER A 210 22.98 -11.60 30.17
C SER A 210 24.34 -10.98 29.87
N ILE A 211 25.20 -11.74 29.20
CA ILE A 211 26.53 -11.35 28.76
C ILE A 211 26.56 -11.48 27.24
N VAL A 212 26.89 -10.38 26.57
CA VAL A 212 26.97 -10.31 25.11
C VAL A 212 28.44 -10.35 24.69
N LYS A 213 28.75 -11.15 23.67
CA LYS A 213 30.09 -11.24 23.08
C LYS A 213 29.98 -11.24 21.57
N LEU A 214 30.87 -10.52 20.89
CA LEU A 214 31.04 -10.65 19.45
C LEU A 214 31.69 -12.01 19.14
N LYS A 215 31.24 -12.71 18.09
CA LYS A 215 31.82 -13.99 17.66
C LYS A 215 33.28 -13.81 17.24
N GLU A 216 34.14 -14.81 17.51
CA GLU A 216 35.60 -14.68 17.37
C GLU A 216 36.08 -14.40 15.93
N GLU A 217 35.38 -14.92 14.92
CA GLU A 217 35.68 -14.67 13.51
C GLU A 217 35.47 -13.18 13.15
N ASP A 218 34.34 -12.61 13.58
CA ASP A 218 34.00 -11.19 13.36
C ASP A 218 34.92 -10.25 14.16
N GLN A 219 35.50 -10.72 15.27
CA GLN A 219 36.51 -9.96 16.01
C GLN A 219 37.83 -9.82 15.24
N ALA A 220 38.20 -10.81 14.42
CA ALA A 220 39.43 -10.77 13.62
C ALA A 220 39.30 -9.80 12.44
N GLU A 221 38.15 -9.81 11.76
CA GLU A 221 37.84 -8.85 10.69
C GLU A 221 37.72 -7.42 11.21
N ALA A 222 37.03 -7.19 12.33
CA ALA A 222 36.93 -5.87 12.94
C ALA A 222 38.29 -5.28 13.33
N LYS A 223 39.22 -6.11 13.84
CA LYS A 223 40.60 -5.70 14.15
C LYS A 223 41.41 -5.38 12.89
N SER A 224 41.25 -6.14 11.81
CA SER A 224 41.90 -5.88 10.51
C SER A 224 41.48 -4.53 9.93
N SER A 225 40.17 -4.25 9.90
CA SER A 225 39.61 -3.00 9.38
C SER A 225 40.03 -1.78 10.20
N LEU A 226 40.06 -1.89 11.53
CA LEU A 226 40.56 -0.83 12.41
C LEU A 226 42.07 -0.57 12.24
N THR A 227 42.85 -1.61 11.93
CA THR A 227 44.30 -1.45 11.71
C THR A 227 44.57 -0.69 10.41
N ASN A 228 43.79 -0.95 9.36
CA ASN A 228 43.92 -0.26 8.06
C ASN A 228 43.48 1.21 8.11
N MET A 229 42.46 1.56 8.92
CA MET A 229 42.01 2.95 9.07
C MET A 229 42.93 3.83 9.93
N VAL A 230 43.82 3.24 10.72
CA VAL A 230 44.82 3.97 11.54
C VAL A 230 46.15 4.14 10.79
N SER A 231 46.28 3.49 9.63
CA SER A 231 47.46 3.55 8.75
C SER A 231 47.30 4.46 7.51
N GLU A 232 46.15 5.11 7.35
CA GLU A 232 45.93 6.22 6.41
C GLU A 232 45.87 7.57 7.17
#